data_AF-A0A0B0CYL8-F1
#
_entry.id   AF-A0A0B0CYL8-F1
#
_cell.length_a   1.000
_cell.length_b   1.000
_cell.length_c   1.000
_cell.angle_alpha   90.00
_cell.angle_beta   90.00
_cell.angle_gamma   90.00
#
_symmetry.space_group_name_H-M   'P 1'
#
loop_
_entity.id
_entity.type
_entity.pdbx_description
1 polymer ?
#
loop_
_entity_poly.entity_id
_entity_poly.type
_entity_poly.pdbx_seq_one_letter_code
_entity_poly.pdbx_strand_id
1 'polypeptide(L)'
;MFRNVAELVELAESQNIQISEVMIRQEMEVKELTREQVVGQMEKNLDVMEKAIEDGLKGVKSHSGLTGGDAVLIQNYMKNHTPLSGNLLMDAVSKAVATNEVNAAMGTICATPTAGSAGCVPGTLFAVKNQLNPTREQMVRYLFTS
;
A
#
# COMPACT_ATOMS: atom_id res chain seq x y z
N MET A 1 -16.70 -17.79 -5.57
CA MET A 1 -15.30 -18.01 -6.05
C MET A 1 -15.20 -17.91 -7.57
N PHE A 2 -14.32 -17.04 -8.07
CA PHE A 2 -13.94 -16.93 -9.50
C PHE A 2 -12.56 -17.57 -9.71
N ARG A 3 -12.26 -18.02 -10.93
CA ARG A 3 -11.03 -18.76 -11.27
C ARG A 3 -10.06 -17.95 -12.13
N ASN A 4 -10.53 -16.89 -12.76
CA ASN A 4 -9.74 -16.02 -13.61
C ASN A 4 -10.31 -14.59 -13.61
N VAL A 5 -9.56 -13.65 -14.21
CA VAL A 5 -9.95 -12.23 -14.25
C VAL A 5 -11.24 -12.01 -15.04
N ALA A 6 -11.52 -12.79 -16.08
CA ALA A 6 -12.75 -12.64 -16.85
C ALA A 6 -13.99 -12.97 -16.00
N GLU A 7 -13.95 -14.07 -15.23
CA GLU A 7 -15.02 -14.44 -14.29
C GLU A 7 -15.19 -13.37 -13.18
N LEU A 8 -14.10 -12.76 -12.70
CA LEU A 8 -14.15 -11.67 -11.72
C LEU A 8 -14.88 -10.45 -12.28
N VAL A 9 -14.54 -10.04 -13.50
CA VAL A 9 -15.16 -8.89 -14.18
C VAL A 9 -16.63 -9.16 -14.45
N GLU A 10 -16.97 -10.33 -15.00
CA GLU A 10 -18.35 -10.74 -15.25
C GLU A 10 -19.20 -10.73 -13.97
N LEU A 11 -18.63 -11.17 -12.84
CA LEU A 11 -19.32 -11.16 -11.56
C LEU A 11 -19.57 -9.73 -11.04
N ALA A 12 -18.58 -8.85 -11.18
CA ALA A 12 -18.71 -7.45 -10.78
C ALA A 12 -19.76 -6.72 -11.63
N GLU A 13 -19.75 -6.92 -12.95
CA GLU A 13 -20.68 -6.29 -13.88
C GLU A 13 -22.11 -6.83 -13.73
N SER A 14 -22.29 -8.15 -13.70
CA SER A 14 -23.62 -8.79 -13.60
C SER A 14 -24.36 -8.45 -12.30
N GLN A 15 -23.62 -8.20 -11.22
CA GLN A 15 -24.17 -7.80 -9.92
C GLN A 15 -24.16 -6.28 -9.70
N ASN A 16 -23.61 -5.50 -10.64
CA ASN A 16 -23.44 -4.05 -10.53
C ASN A 16 -22.71 -3.63 -9.23
N ILE A 17 -21.59 -4.29 -8.93
CA ILE A 17 -20.75 -4.03 -7.76
C ILE A 17 -19.28 -3.81 -8.18
N GLN A 18 -18.50 -3.19 -7.31
CA GLN A 18 -17.07 -2.99 -7.54
C GLN A 18 -16.29 -4.30 -7.39
N ILE A 19 -15.13 -4.42 -8.05
CA ILE A 19 -14.19 -5.53 -7.84
C ILE A 19 -13.83 -5.68 -6.35
N SER A 20 -13.62 -4.57 -5.63
CA SER A 20 -13.33 -4.59 -4.19
C SER A 20 -14.45 -5.26 -3.38
N GLU A 21 -15.71 -5.11 -3.79
CA GLU A 21 -16.86 -5.75 -3.14
C GLU A 21 -16.87 -7.26 -3.40
N VAL A 22 -16.56 -7.69 -4.62
CA VAL A 22 -16.41 -9.11 -4.95
C VAL A 22 -15.33 -9.74 -4.06
N MET A 23 -14.19 -9.05 -3.92
CA MET A 23 -13.06 -9.52 -3.11
C MET A 23 -13.41 -9.57 -1.61
N ILE A 24 -14.12 -8.58 -1.07
CA ILE A 24 -14.60 -8.60 0.32
C ILE A 24 -15.51 -9.80 0.57
N ARG A 25 -16.49 -10.06 -0.32
CA ARG A 25 -17.41 -11.21 -0.19
C ARG A 25 -16.68 -12.54 -0.27
N GLN A 26 -15.72 -12.65 -1.18
CA GLN A 26 -14.87 -13.84 -1.30
C GLN A 26 -14.07 -14.08 -0.01
N GLU A 27 -13.50 -13.04 0.59
CA GLU A 27 -12.78 -13.12 1.86
C GLU A 27 -13.69 -13.52 3.03
N MET A 28 -14.92 -12.99 3.08
CA MET A 28 -15.94 -13.40 4.06
C MET A 28 -16.26 -14.90 3.94
N GLU A 29 -16.44 -15.40 2.71
CA GLU A 29 -16.75 -16.80 2.43
C GLU A 29 -15.56 -17.72 2.78
N VAL A 30 -14.34 -17.38 2.35
CA VAL A 30 -13.15 -18.21 2.55
C VAL A 30 -12.70 -18.28 4.01
N LYS A 31 -12.82 -17.17 4.75
CA LYS A 31 -12.38 -17.08 6.14
C LYS A 31 -13.50 -17.31 7.15
N GLU A 32 -14.74 -17.45 6.69
CA GLU A 32 -15.94 -17.54 7.55
C GLU A 32 -16.04 -16.37 8.54
N LEU A 33 -15.70 -15.16 8.08
CA LEU A 33 -15.68 -13.94 8.88
C LEU A 33 -16.80 -12.98 8.48
N THR A 34 -17.23 -12.13 9.41
CA THR A 34 -18.15 -11.03 9.08
C THR A 34 -17.45 -9.97 8.23
N ARG A 35 -18.24 -9.15 7.54
CA ARG A 35 -17.74 -8.03 6.74
C ARG A 35 -16.87 -7.10 7.57
N GLU A 36 -17.31 -6.77 8.78
CA GLU A 36 -16.64 -5.86 9.71
C GLU A 36 -15.27 -6.40 10.13
N GLN A 37 -15.16 -7.72 10.32
CA GLN A 37 -13.90 -8.36 10.65
C GLN A 37 -12.93 -8.34 9.47
N VAL A 38 -13.40 -8.65 8.26
CA VAL A 38 -12.59 -8.62 7.03
C VAL A 38 -12.08 -7.20 6.73
N VAL A 39 -13.00 -6.22 6.74
CA VAL A 39 -12.66 -4.81 6.50
C VAL A 39 -11.77 -4.26 7.61
N GLY A 40 -12.09 -4.55 8.87
CA GLY A 40 -11.29 -4.09 10.01
C GLY A 40 -9.87 -4.67 10.05
N GLN A 41 -9.67 -5.90 9.54
CA GLN A 41 -8.32 -6.44 9.37
C GLN A 41 -7.55 -5.70 8.26
N MET A 42 -8.22 -5.35 7.17
CA MET A 42 -7.61 -4.58 6.08
C MET A 42 -7.31 -3.13 6.50
N GLU A 43 -8.15 -2.53 7.34
CA GLU A 43 -7.87 -1.23 7.97
C GLU A 43 -6.59 -1.26 8.80
N LYS A 44 -6.41 -2.28 9.65
CA LYS A 44 -5.16 -2.45 10.42
C LYS A 44 -3.94 -2.59 9.51
N ASN A 45 -4.08 -3.31 8.39
CA ASN A 45 -2.99 -3.43 7.42
C ASN A 45 -2.64 -2.05 6.83
N LEU A 46 -3.65 -1.23 6.51
CA LEU A 46 -3.46 0.13 6.02
C LEU A 46 -2.80 1.04 7.08
N ASP A 47 -3.16 0.90 8.35
CA ASP A 47 -2.51 1.63 9.45
C ASP A 47 -1.02 1.28 9.57
N VAL A 48 -0.68 -0.02 9.49
CA VAL A 48 0.72 -0.48 9.51
C VAL A 48 1.49 0.05 8.30
N MET A 49 0.87 0.06 7.13
CA MET A 49 1.45 0.62 5.90
C MET A 49 1.74 2.12 6.03
N GLU A 50 0.78 2.90 6.53
CA GLU A 50 0.93 4.34 6.78
C GLU A 50 2.07 4.60 7.78
N LYS A 51 2.07 3.84 8.88
CA LYS A 51 3.07 3.95 9.94
C LYS A 51 4.49 3.64 9.45
N ALA A 52 4.64 2.60 8.63
CA ALA A 52 5.94 2.23 8.06
C ALA A 52 6.50 3.33 7.13
N ILE A 53 5.65 3.98 6.34
CA ILE A 53 6.07 5.15 5.54
C ILE A 53 6.51 6.29 6.46
N GLU A 54 5.69 6.66 7.46
CA GLU A 54 6.01 7.76 8.37
C GLU A 54 7.32 7.54 9.11
N ASP A 55 7.59 6.32 9.56
CA ASP A 55 8.80 5.99 10.31
C ASP A 55 10.03 5.94 9.39
N GLY A 56 9.91 5.41 8.16
CA GLY A 56 10.99 5.48 7.18
C GLY A 56 11.34 6.91 6.76
N LEU A 57 10.32 7.78 6.61
CA LEU A 57 10.51 9.20 6.27
C LEU A 57 11.08 10.06 7.43
N LYS A 58 11.09 9.56 8.67
CA LYS A 58 11.87 10.15 9.78
C LYS A 58 13.35 9.81 9.71
N GLY A 59 13.72 8.88 8.84
CA GLY A 59 15.06 8.32 8.72
C GLY A 59 15.20 7.08 9.61
N VAL A 60 15.48 5.95 8.98
CA VAL A 60 15.77 4.67 9.62
C VAL A 60 17.06 4.10 9.01
N LYS A 61 17.81 3.29 9.76
CA LYS A 61 19.01 2.61 9.26
C LYS A 61 18.94 1.13 9.55
N SER A 62 19.39 0.31 8.59
CA SER A 62 19.46 -1.13 8.77
C SER A 62 20.57 -1.52 9.75
N HIS A 63 20.43 -2.70 10.36
CA HIS A 63 21.39 -3.23 11.31
C HIS A 63 22.78 -3.48 10.67
N SER A 64 22.82 -3.77 9.37
CA SER A 64 24.09 -3.92 8.63
C SER A 64 24.75 -2.58 8.29
N GLY A 65 24.02 -1.47 8.40
CA GLY A 65 24.46 -0.15 7.98
C GLY A 65 24.54 0.06 6.47
N LEU A 66 24.10 -0.91 5.67
CA LEU A 66 24.18 -0.85 4.20
C LEU A 66 23.07 -0.03 3.54
N THR A 67 21.97 0.22 4.25
CA THR A 67 20.78 0.90 3.72
C THR A 67 20.14 1.80 4.78
N GLY A 68 19.54 2.91 4.36
CA GLY A 68 18.75 3.76 5.24
C GLY A 68 18.94 5.27 5.04
N GLY A 69 17.83 6.00 5.01
CA GLY A 69 17.79 7.44 4.83
C GLY A 69 17.66 7.89 3.37
N ASP A 70 17.65 6.97 2.41
CA ASP A 70 17.50 7.26 0.99
C ASP A 70 16.11 7.83 0.70
N ALA A 71 15.08 7.32 1.39
CA ALA A 71 13.73 7.89 1.29
C ALA A 71 13.70 9.39 1.64
N VAL A 72 14.45 9.78 2.68
CA VAL A 72 14.58 11.17 3.14
C VAL A 72 15.39 12.00 2.14
N LEU A 73 16.46 11.44 1.56
CA LEU A 73 17.23 12.09 0.51
C LEU A 73 16.36 12.38 -0.72
N ILE A 74 15.51 11.45 -1.13
CA ILE A 74 14.57 11.64 -2.25
C ILE A 74 13.56 12.75 -1.93
N GLN A 75 12.96 12.77 -0.74
CA GLN A 75 12.06 13.87 -0.33
C GLN A 75 12.77 15.22 -0.35
N ASN A 76 14.02 15.28 0.13
CA ASN A 76 14.80 16.52 0.13
C ASN A 76 15.20 16.96 -1.27
N TYR A 77 15.49 16.02 -2.18
CA TYR A 77 15.75 16.32 -3.58
C TYR A 77 14.54 17.01 -4.23
N MET A 78 13.32 16.47 -4.03
CA MET A 78 12.09 17.03 -4.59
C MET A 78 11.72 18.43 -4.07
N LYS A 79 12.29 18.88 -2.94
CA LYS A 79 12.06 20.25 -2.42
C LYS A 79 12.79 21.31 -3.23
N ASN A 80 13.96 20.98 -3.77
CA ASN A 80 14.86 21.93 -4.42
C ASN A 80 15.02 21.66 -5.93
N HIS A 81 14.56 20.50 -6.40
CA HIS A 81 14.72 20.06 -7.77
C HIS A 81 13.44 19.43 -8.30
N THR A 82 13.29 19.45 -9.62
CA THR A 82 12.20 18.74 -10.31
C THR A 82 12.76 17.45 -10.90
N PRO A 83 12.33 16.27 -10.43
CA PRO A 83 12.73 14.99 -11.02
C PRO A 83 12.27 14.87 -12.47
N LEU A 84 13.07 14.23 -13.32
CA LEU A 84 12.72 13.95 -14.72
C LEU A 84 11.39 13.17 -14.85
N SER A 85 11.13 12.25 -13.92
CA SER A 85 9.91 11.46 -13.86
C SER A 85 8.71 12.18 -13.24
N GLY A 86 8.88 13.43 -12.82
CA GLY A 86 7.89 14.21 -12.08
C GLY A 86 7.80 13.84 -10.58
N ASN A 87 7.21 14.77 -9.82
CA ASN A 87 7.11 14.65 -8.35
C ASN A 87 6.22 13.49 -7.90
N LEU A 88 5.12 13.20 -8.61
CA LEU A 88 4.22 12.12 -8.21
C LEU A 88 4.93 10.76 -8.20
N LEU A 89 5.63 10.42 -9.29
CA LEU A 89 6.35 9.15 -9.37
C LEU A 89 7.48 9.10 -8.34
N MET A 90 8.23 10.19 -8.20
CA MET A 90 9.36 10.23 -7.26
C MET A 90 8.91 10.16 -5.79
N ASP A 91 7.74 10.70 -5.46
CA ASP A 91 7.11 10.55 -4.15
C ASP A 91 6.65 9.10 -3.89
N ALA A 92 6.12 8.41 -4.90
CA ALA A 92 5.81 6.98 -4.81
C ALA A 92 7.07 6.15 -4.54
N VAL A 93 8.17 6.44 -5.27
CA VAL A 93 9.47 5.79 -5.06
C VAL A 93 9.98 6.06 -3.64
N SER A 94 9.96 7.31 -3.18
CA SER A 94 10.38 7.67 -1.83
C SER A 94 9.62 6.89 -0.76
N LYS A 95 8.29 6.81 -0.88
CA LYS A 95 7.45 6.07 0.07
C LYS A 95 7.68 4.56 0.03
N ALA A 96 7.89 3.98 -1.16
CA ALA A 96 8.24 2.57 -1.29
C ALA A 96 9.62 2.26 -0.67
N VAL A 97 10.61 3.13 -0.89
CA VAL A 97 11.94 3.04 -0.26
C VAL A 97 11.80 3.18 1.26
N ALA A 98 11.01 4.12 1.76
CA ALA A 98 10.79 4.32 3.20
C ALA A 98 10.31 3.02 3.88
N THR A 99 9.30 2.36 3.31
CA THR A 99 8.81 1.08 3.83
C THR A 99 9.87 -0.02 3.78
N ASN A 100 10.65 -0.11 2.70
CA ASN A 100 11.70 -1.12 2.57
C ASN A 100 12.88 -0.87 3.51
N GLU A 101 13.19 0.39 3.83
CA GLU A 101 14.19 0.74 4.83
C GLU A 101 13.72 0.34 6.23
N VAL A 102 12.45 0.53 6.57
CA VAL A 102 11.87 0.02 7.83
C VAL A 102 11.97 -1.50 7.89
N ASN A 103 11.65 -2.21 6.80
CA ASN A 103 11.83 -3.65 6.73
C ASN A 103 13.30 -4.06 6.95
N ALA A 104 14.26 -3.40 6.29
CA ALA A 104 15.70 -3.67 6.45
C ALA A 104 16.21 -3.34 7.87
N ALA A 105 15.54 -2.44 8.58
CA ALA A 105 15.77 -2.13 9.98
C ALA A 105 15.03 -3.09 10.95
N MET A 106 14.41 -4.17 10.45
CA MET A 106 13.59 -5.10 11.24
C MET A 106 12.40 -4.44 11.95
N GLY A 107 11.89 -3.33 11.40
CA GLY A 107 10.67 -2.69 11.86
C GLY A 107 9.40 -3.39 11.35
N THR A 108 8.25 -2.97 11.86
CA THR A 108 6.95 -3.55 11.48
C THR A 108 6.52 -3.07 10.10
N ILE A 109 6.24 -4.01 9.19
CA ILE A 109 5.70 -3.76 7.84
C ILE A 109 4.52 -4.69 7.53
N CYS A 110 3.77 -4.38 6.48
CA CYS A 110 2.75 -5.26 5.92
C CYS A 110 3.29 -5.89 4.62
N ALA A 111 3.39 -7.21 4.57
CA ALA A 111 3.89 -7.93 3.39
C ALA A 111 2.90 -7.86 2.22
N THR A 112 3.40 -7.51 1.02
CA THR A 112 2.56 -7.38 -0.19
C THR A 112 3.30 -7.80 -1.46
N PRO A 113 3.25 -9.09 -1.89
CA PRO A 113 2.85 -10.27 -1.13
C PRO A 113 3.97 -10.80 -0.19
N THR A 114 5.20 -10.29 -0.33
CA THR A 114 6.35 -10.68 0.52
C THR A 114 6.92 -9.45 1.23
N ALA A 115 7.78 -9.66 2.22
CA ALA A 115 8.46 -8.56 2.91
C ALA A 115 9.37 -7.75 1.96
N GLY A 116 9.98 -8.38 0.96
CA GLY A 116 10.88 -7.70 0.02
C GLY A 116 10.18 -6.72 -0.92
N SER A 117 8.88 -6.92 -1.17
CA SER A 117 8.05 -6.07 -2.04
C SER A 117 7.08 -5.17 -1.25
N ALA A 118 7.21 -5.13 0.09
CA ALA A 118 6.26 -4.49 0.99
C ALA A 118 6.03 -2.99 0.72
N GLY A 119 7.00 -2.31 0.11
CA GLY A 119 6.89 -0.89 -0.23
C GLY A 119 6.02 -0.56 -1.45
N CYS A 120 5.72 -1.51 -2.35
CA CYS A 120 5.06 -1.21 -3.62
C CYS A 120 3.63 -0.67 -3.42
N VAL A 121 2.78 -1.43 -2.74
CA VAL A 121 1.37 -1.08 -2.48
C VAL A 121 1.22 0.22 -1.68
N PRO A 122 1.91 0.42 -0.53
CA PRO A 122 1.81 1.68 0.19
C PRO A 122 2.47 2.84 -0.57
N GLY A 123 3.57 2.61 -1.29
CA GLY A 123 4.23 3.63 -2.09
C GLY A 123 3.28 4.26 -3.13
N THR A 124 2.56 3.43 -3.89
CA THR A 124 1.61 3.92 -4.90
C THR A 124 0.39 4.58 -4.26
N LEU A 125 -0.22 3.95 -3.25
CA LEU A 125 -1.43 4.47 -2.59
C LEU A 125 -1.18 5.84 -1.95
N PHE A 126 -0.14 5.96 -1.15
CA PHE A 126 0.12 7.18 -0.40
C PHE A 126 0.68 8.31 -1.27
N ALA A 127 1.26 8.02 -2.44
CA ALA A 127 1.64 9.04 -3.41
C ALA A 127 0.41 9.68 -4.08
N VAL A 128 -0.58 8.89 -4.48
CA VAL A 128 -1.79 9.41 -5.13
C VAL A 128 -2.82 9.98 -4.14
N LYS A 129 -2.73 9.63 -2.85
CA LYS A 129 -3.64 10.08 -1.77
C LYS A 129 -3.93 11.58 -1.83
N ASN A 130 -2.92 12.42 -2.00
CA ASN A 130 -3.10 13.88 -1.99
C ASN A 130 -3.72 14.43 -3.29
N GLN A 131 -3.61 13.71 -4.41
CA GLN A 131 -4.21 14.13 -5.69
C GLN A 131 -5.66 13.69 -5.81
N LEU A 132 -5.94 12.44 -5.40
CA LEU A 132 -7.26 11.83 -5.52
C LEU A 132 -8.17 12.15 -4.32
N ASN A 133 -7.60 12.58 -3.20
CA ASN A 133 -8.29 12.85 -1.93
C ASN A 133 -9.29 11.72 -1.56
N PRO A 134 -8.86 10.45 -1.55
CA PRO A 134 -9.76 9.34 -1.32
C PRO A 134 -10.23 9.33 0.14
N THR A 135 -11.44 8.81 0.37
CA THR A 135 -11.90 8.48 1.72
C THR A 135 -11.08 7.31 2.28
N ARG A 136 -11.07 7.14 3.61
CA ARG A 136 -10.40 5.99 4.23
C ARG A 136 -10.98 4.67 3.71
N GLU A 137 -12.29 4.60 3.49
CA GLU A 137 -12.94 3.43 2.89
C GLU A 137 -12.39 3.13 1.49
N GLN A 138 -12.21 4.15 0.63
CA GLN A 138 -11.64 3.97 -0.70
C GLN A 138 -10.19 3.47 -0.64
N MET A 139 -9.40 3.95 0.32
CA MET A 139 -8.03 3.46 0.55
C MET A 139 -8.02 1.99 0.99
N VAL A 140 -8.97 1.57 1.83
CA VAL A 140 -9.11 0.17 2.24
C VAL A 140 -9.57 -0.69 1.05
N ARG A 141 -10.53 -0.22 0.26
CA ARG A 141 -11.00 -0.88 -0.96
C ARG A 141 -9.90 -1.04 -2.01
N TYR A 142 -8.96 -0.09 -2.09
CA TYR A 142 -7.78 -0.21 -2.94
C TYR A 142 -6.94 -1.45 -2.60
N LEU A 143 -6.77 -1.77 -1.31
CA LEU A 143 -6.03 -2.97 -0.87
C LEU A 143 -6.75 -4.27 -1.22
N PHE A 144 -8.08 -4.26 -1.36
CA PHE A 144 -8.82 -5.41 -1.89
C PHE A 144 -8.67 -5.59 -3.41
N THR A 145 -8.04 -4.65 -4.10
CA THR A 145 -7.82 -4.69 -5.57
C THR A 145 -6.35 -4.66 -5.98
N SER A 146 -5.43 -4.62 -5.01
CA SER A 146 -3.97 -4.49 -5.23
C SER A 146 -3.27 -5.82 -5.46
#